data_AF-A0A2I0U5D2-F1
#
_entry.id   AF-A0A2I0U5D2-F1
#
_cell.length_a   1.000
_cell.length_b   1.000
_cell.length_c   1.000
_cell.angle_alpha   90.00
_cell.angle_beta   90.00
_cell.angle_gamma   90.00
#
_symmetry.space_group_name_H-M   'P 1'
#
loop_
_entity.id
_entity.type
_entity.pdbx_description
1 polymer ?
#
loop_
_entity_poly.entity_id
_entity_poly.type
_entity_poly.pdbx_seq_one_letter_code
_entity_poly.pdbx_strand_id
1 'polypeptide(L)'
;MVGVYYRPPNQDIEIDEIFYQQLAELSQSLVLVLMGDFNFPIICWKYDTAEREQSQRFLECVKDNFLTQLVRDPTRESALLDLLLVNREGLVGDVKVGGHLGQSDHEIIEFSILAEARQGASRTATLDF
;
A
#
# COMPACT_ATOMS: atom_id res chain seq x y z
N MET A 1 -6.40 -4.08 11.08
CA MET A 1 -7.08 -3.11 10.22
C MET A 1 -6.76 -3.46 8.78
N VAL A 2 -7.76 -3.44 7.91
CA VAL A 2 -7.56 -3.55 6.47
C VAL A 2 -7.99 -2.20 5.88
N GLY A 3 -7.07 -1.53 5.19
CA GLY A 3 -7.29 -0.24 4.55
C GLY A 3 -7.12 -0.34 3.05
N VAL A 4 -7.82 0.54 2.33
CA VAL A 4 -7.62 0.75 0.89
C VAL A 4 -7.29 2.21 0.68
N TYR A 5 -6.29 2.49 -0.15
CA TYR A 5 -5.89 3.84 -0.52
C TYR A 5 -5.79 4.00 -2.03
N TYR A 6 -6.28 5.12 -2.55
CA TYR A 6 -6.07 5.53 -3.93
C TYR A 6 -5.43 6.92 -3.92
N ARG A 7 -4.24 7.01 -4.51
CA ARG A 7 -3.53 8.26 -4.74
C ARG A 7 -3.60 8.63 -6.21
N PRO A 8 -4.24 9.76 -6.60
CA PRO A 8 -4.17 10.25 -7.96
C PRO A 8 -2.72 10.54 -8.41
N PRO A 9 -2.38 10.37 -9.71
CA PRO A 9 -1.02 10.61 -10.21
C PRO A 9 -0.45 12.01 -9.92
N ASN A 10 -1.33 13.01 -9.86
CA ASN A 10 -0.98 14.42 -9.65
C ASN A 10 -1.45 14.93 -8.27
N GLN A 11 -1.50 14.07 -7.26
CA GLN A 11 -1.91 14.47 -5.91
C GLN A 11 -0.98 15.57 -5.35
N ASP A 12 -1.61 16.55 -4.72
CA ASP A 12 -0.92 17.65 -4.05
C ASP A 12 -0.10 17.14 -2.86
N ILE A 13 1.05 17.79 -2.64
CA ILE A 13 1.99 17.37 -1.61
C ILE A 13 1.41 17.52 -0.21
N GLU A 14 0.54 18.51 0.04
CA GLU A 14 -0.13 18.65 1.34
C GLU A 14 -1.00 17.44 1.69
N ILE A 15 -1.65 16.84 0.69
CA ILE A 15 -2.51 15.67 0.85
C ILE A 15 -1.69 14.42 1.11
N ASP A 16 -0.55 14.28 0.41
CA ASP A 16 0.43 13.23 0.69
C ASP A 16 0.90 13.27 2.16
N GLU A 17 1.20 14.46 2.68
CA GLU A 17 1.67 14.63 4.06
C GLU A 17 0.62 14.30 5.11
N ILE A 18 -0.65 14.68 4.88
CA ILE A 18 -1.75 14.30 5.77
C ILE A 18 -1.89 12.77 5.80
N PHE A 19 -1.81 12.13 4.63
CA PHE A 19 -1.83 10.68 4.53
C PHE A 19 -0.65 10.04 5.29
N TYR A 20 0.58 10.56 5.15
CA TYR A 20 1.75 10.04 5.85
C TYR A 20 1.61 10.14 7.37
N GLN A 21 1.08 11.25 7.88
CA GLN A 21 0.83 11.41 9.32
C GLN A 21 -0.17 10.35 9.82
N GLN A 22 -1.29 10.17 9.12
CA GLN A 22 -2.29 9.17 9.51
C GLN A 22 -1.75 7.75 9.40
N LEU A 23 -1.00 7.44 8.34
CA LEU A 23 -0.36 6.15 8.16
C LEU A 23 0.60 5.84 9.31
N ALA A 24 1.37 6.84 9.76
CA ALA A 24 2.25 6.70 10.92
C ALA A 24 1.48 6.40 12.20
N GLU A 25 0.43 7.16 12.50
CA GLU A 25 -0.41 6.93 13.68
C GLU A 25 -1.06 5.54 13.69
N LEU A 26 -1.59 5.10 12.53
CA LEU A 26 -2.26 3.80 12.38
C LEU A 26 -1.27 2.64 12.45
N SER A 27 -0.12 2.74 11.78
CA SER A 27 0.89 1.68 11.76
C SER A 27 1.53 1.46 13.13
N GLN A 28 1.64 2.49 13.96
CA GLN A 28 2.11 2.37 15.35
C GLN A 28 1.05 1.80 16.29
N SER A 29 -0.23 2.09 16.04
CA SER A 29 -1.32 1.73 16.96
C SER A 29 -1.98 0.38 16.64
N LEU A 30 -1.95 -0.08 15.39
CA LEU A 30 -2.75 -1.19 14.90
C LEU A 30 -1.92 -2.15 14.06
N VAL A 31 -2.32 -3.43 14.03
CA VAL A 31 -1.88 -4.36 12.98
C VAL A 31 -2.53 -3.95 11.67
N LEU A 32 -1.74 -3.64 10.66
CA LEU A 32 -2.16 -2.97 9.42
C LEU A 32 -1.89 -3.84 8.19
N VAL A 33 -2.90 -3.96 7.33
CA VAL A 33 -2.79 -4.32 5.91
C VAL A 33 -3.37 -3.16 5.12
N LEU A 34 -2.55 -2.50 4.31
CA LEU A 34 -2.98 -1.38 3.46
C LEU A 34 -2.69 -1.73 2.00
N MET A 35 -3.68 -1.57 1.13
CA MET A 35 -3.55 -1.87 -0.29
C MET A 35 -4.13 -0.78 -1.19
N GLY A 36 -3.74 -0.77 -2.45
CA GLY A 36 -4.37 0.05 -3.49
C GLY A 36 -3.35 0.70 -4.41
N ASP A 37 -3.81 1.60 -5.27
CA ASP A 37 -3.00 2.27 -6.29
C ASP A 37 -2.39 3.57 -5.75
N PHE A 38 -1.07 3.60 -5.62
CA PHE A 38 -0.32 4.74 -5.10
C PHE A 38 0.21 5.66 -6.22
N ASN A 39 0.16 5.24 -7.48
CA ASN A 39 0.68 6.00 -8.63
C ASN A 39 2.10 6.58 -8.42
N PHE A 40 3.02 5.78 -7.87
CA PHE A 40 4.45 6.12 -7.78
C PHE A 40 5.30 5.26 -8.75
N PRO A 41 5.31 5.57 -10.06
CA PRO A 41 5.93 4.73 -11.08
C PRO A 41 7.45 4.60 -10.98
N ILE A 42 8.13 5.51 -10.29
CA ILE A 42 9.60 5.66 -10.30
C ILE A 42 10.20 5.27 -8.93
N ILE A 43 9.55 4.34 -8.23
CA ILE A 43 10.13 3.69 -7.04
C ILE A 43 10.68 2.33 -7.46
N CYS A 44 11.97 2.12 -7.20
CA CYS A 44 12.58 0.81 -7.34
C CYS A 44 12.52 0.08 -5.99
N TRP A 45 11.45 -0.69 -5.76
CA TRP A 45 11.26 -1.48 -4.55
C TRP A 45 12.33 -2.56 -4.32
N LYS A 46 13.04 -2.99 -5.36
CA LYS A 46 14.12 -3.97 -5.24
C LYS A 46 15.36 -3.40 -4.54
N TYR A 47 15.64 -2.10 -4.74
CA TYR A 47 16.82 -1.43 -4.22
C TYR A 47 16.48 -0.34 -3.20
N ASP A 48 15.20 -0.20 -2.86
CA ASP A 48 14.68 0.84 -1.98
C ASP A 48 15.17 2.26 -2.35
N THR A 49 15.10 2.58 -3.65
CA THR A 49 15.47 3.88 -4.21
C THR A 49 14.32 4.53 -4.95
N ALA A 50 14.25 5.85 -4.90
CA ALA A 50 13.31 6.65 -5.68
C ALA A 50 14.03 7.87 -6.28
N GLU A 51 13.71 8.23 -7.52
CA GLU A 51 14.37 9.34 -8.23
C GLU A 51 13.74 10.70 -7.96
N ARG A 52 12.42 10.73 -7.73
CA ARG A 52 11.66 11.97 -7.49
C ARG A 52 11.50 12.22 -5.99
N GLU A 53 11.57 13.49 -5.59
CA GLU A 53 11.41 13.92 -4.19
C GLU A 53 10.11 13.38 -3.56
N GLN A 54 8.98 13.48 -4.26
CA GLN A 54 7.70 12.99 -3.75
C GLN A 54 7.71 11.47 -3.51
N SER A 55 8.33 10.71 -4.41
CA SER A 55 8.51 9.26 -4.27
C SER A 55 9.52 8.90 -3.17
N GLN A 56 10.55 9.73 -2.96
CA GLN A 56 11.50 9.58 -1.86
C GLN A 56 10.81 9.77 -0.51
N ARG A 57 9.99 10.82 -0.36
CA ARG A 57 9.21 11.06 0.87
C ARG A 57 8.28 9.90 1.19
N PHE A 58 7.57 9.38 0.19
CA PHE A 58 6.74 8.20 0.41
C PHE A 58 7.56 6.97 0.83
N LEU A 59 8.68 6.73 0.17
CA LEU A 59 9.55 5.60 0.50
C LEU A 59 10.17 5.72 1.91
N GLU A 60 10.54 6.93 2.33
CA GLU A 60 10.96 7.24 3.69
C GLU A 60 9.83 6.98 4.69
N CYS A 61 8.61 7.46 4.40
CA CYS A 61 7.43 7.17 5.22
C CYS A 61 7.19 5.66 5.40
N VAL A 62 7.33 4.86 4.34
CA VAL A 62 7.20 3.39 4.43
C VAL A 62 8.27 2.81 5.36
N LYS A 63 9.53 3.25 5.23
CA LYS A 63 10.66 2.76 6.04
C LYS A 63 10.54 3.17 7.50
N ASP A 64 10.26 4.44 7.77
CA ASP A 64 10.18 5.01 9.12
C ASP A 64 9.05 4.38 9.94
N ASN A 65 8.00 3.90 9.27
CA ASN A 65 6.87 3.23 9.89
C ASN A 65 6.99 1.69 9.86
N PHE A 66 8.17 1.15 9.53
CA PHE A 66 8.43 -0.29 9.48
C PHE A 66 7.42 -1.07 8.61
N LEU A 67 6.96 -0.44 7.53
CA LEU A 67 6.05 -1.05 6.58
C LEU A 67 6.84 -1.85 5.53
N THR A 68 6.36 -3.04 5.23
CA THR A 68 6.91 -3.92 4.20
C THR A 68 5.97 -3.94 3.01
N GLN A 69 6.51 -3.63 1.83
CA GLN A 69 5.80 -3.78 0.55
C GLN A 69 5.92 -5.22 0.04
N LEU A 70 4.78 -5.89 -0.18
CA LEU A 70 4.74 -7.32 -0.49
C LEU A 70 4.57 -7.65 -1.97
N VAL A 71 4.08 -6.72 -2.79
CA VAL A 71 3.93 -6.93 -4.25
C VAL A 71 5.31 -6.87 -4.89
N ARG A 72 5.61 -7.81 -5.80
CA ARG A 72 6.93 -7.95 -6.45
C ARG A 72 6.90 -7.78 -7.96
N ASP A 73 5.75 -8.00 -8.57
CA ASP A 73 5.57 -7.93 -10.02
C ASP A 73 4.87 -6.63 -10.41
N PRO A 74 5.07 -6.12 -11.65
CA PRO A 74 4.34 -4.97 -12.17
C PRO A 74 2.83 -5.19 -12.08
N THR A 75 2.09 -4.12 -11.80
CA THR A 75 0.62 -4.17 -11.66
C THR A 75 -0.08 -3.36 -12.74
N ARG A 76 0.69 -2.62 -13.56
CA ARG A 76 0.22 -1.93 -14.76
C ARG A 76 1.38 -1.81 -15.74
N GLU A 77 1.27 -2.45 -16.88
CA GLU A 77 2.35 -2.55 -17.87
C GLU A 77 3.68 -3.01 -17.20
N SER A 78 4.73 -2.18 -17.21
CA SER A 78 6.01 -2.46 -16.54
C SER A 78 6.16 -1.77 -15.18
N ALA A 79 5.12 -1.09 -14.69
CA ALA A 79 5.16 -0.32 -13.45
C ALA A 79 4.46 -1.07 -12.30
N LEU A 80 5.05 -0.98 -11.11
CA LEU A 80 4.47 -1.47 -9.86
C LEU A 80 3.82 -0.28 -9.15
N LEU A 81 2.52 -0.07 -9.39
CA LEU A 81 1.76 1.07 -8.89
C LEU A 81 0.84 0.68 -7.72
N ASP A 82 0.31 -0.54 -7.77
CA ASP A 82 -0.55 -1.09 -6.75
C ASP A 82 0.29 -1.76 -5.68
N LEU A 83 0.15 -1.29 -4.44
CA LEU A 83 0.96 -1.73 -3.32
C LEU A 83 0.16 -2.55 -2.31
N LEU A 84 0.87 -3.36 -1.54
CA LEU A 84 0.37 -4.11 -0.39
C LEU A 84 1.37 -3.94 0.76
N LEU A 85 1.09 -2.96 1.61
CA LEU A 85 1.90 -2.60 2.77
C LEU A 85 1.40 -3.30 4.03
N VAL A 86 2.32 -3.89 4.78
CA VAL A 86 2.04 -4.51 6.08
C VAL A 86 3.05 -4.09 7.14
N ASN A 87 2.64 -4.00 8.40
CA ASN A 87 3.55 -3.72 9.53
C ASN A 87 3.88 -4.95 10.39
N ARG A 88 3.46 -6.14 9.95
CA ARG A 88 3.70 -7.40 10.66
C ARG A 88 4.00 -8.51 9.67
N GLU A 89 5.17 -9.11 9.81
CA GLU A 89 5.55 -10.31 9.05
C GLU A 89 4.60 -11.48 9.34
N GLY A 90 4.33 -12.28 8.30
CA GLY A 90 3.44 -13.44 8.40
C GLY A 90 1.94 -13.11 8.52
N LEU A 91 1.55 -11.83 8.51
CA LEU A 91 0.13 -11.44 8.50
C LEU A 91 -0.55 -11.73 7.17
N VAL A 92 0.21 -11.67 6.07
CA VAL A 92 -0.27 -11.88 4.71
C VAL A 92 0.54 -13.01 4.07
N GLY A 93 -0.15 -13.88 3.35
CA GLY A 93 0.41 -14.98 2.58
C GLY A 93 -0.10 -15.00 1.15
N ASP A 94 0.55 -15.83 0.31
CA ASP A 94 0.12 -16.13 -1.07
C ASP A 94 -0.11 -14.92 -1.98
N VAL A 95 0.72 -13.87 -1.84
CA VAL A 95 0.64 -12.66 -2.69
C VAL A 95 1.01 -13.02 -4.13
N LYS A 96 0.10 -12.74 -5.06
CA LYS A 96 0.27 -12.99 -6.49
C LYS A 96 -0.30 -11.81 -7.28
N VAL A 97 0.41 -11.43 -8.33
CA VAL A 97 -0.15 -10.59 -9.39
C VAL A 97 -0.68 -11.52 -10.49
N GLY A 98 -1.95 -11.33 -10.83
CA GLY A 98 -2.70 -12.14 -11.77
C GLY A 98 -2.80 -11.49 -13.15
N GLY A 99 -3.90 -11.73 -13.85
CA GLY A 99 -4.19 -11.03 -15.11
C GLY A 99 -5.07 -9.80 -14.88
N HIS A 100 -5.52 -9.22 -15.99
CA HIS A 100 -6.47 -8.12 -15.97
C HIS A 100 -7.88 -8.56 -15.57
N LEU A 101 -8.58 -7.68 -14.84
CA LEU A 101 -10.03 -7.79 -14.65
C LEU A 101 -10.76 -7.10 -15.81
N GLY A 102 -11.25 -7.89 -16.76
CA GLY A 102 -11.99 -7.36 -17.92
C GLY A 102 -11.09 -6.53 -18.84
N GLN A 103 -11.40 -5.24 -18.98
CA GLN A 103 -10.63 -4.28 -19.80
C GLN A 103 -9.76 -3.34 -18.96
N SER A 104 -9.60 -3.61 -17.66
CA SER A 104 -8.68 -2.84 -16.83
C SER A 104 -7.26 -2.97 -17.36
N ASP A 105 -6.53 -1.86 -17.37
CA ASP A 105 -5.09 -1.82 -17.63
C ASP A 105 -4.25 -2.20 -16.40
N HIS A 106 -4.88 -2.35 -15.23
CA HIS A 106 -4.25 -2.88 -14.03
C HIS A 106 -4.44 -4.40 -13.92
N GLU A 107 -3.47 -5.08 -13.31
CA GLU A 107 -3.51 -6.51 -12.97
C GLU A 107 -4.12 -6.73 -11.58
N ILE A 108 -4.82 -7.84 -11.41
CA ILE A 108 -5.40 -8.24 -10.13
C ILE A 108 -4.28 -8.61 -9.15
N ILE A 109 -4.36 -8.15 -7.90
CA ILE A 109 -3.54 -8.67 -6.81
C ILE A 109 -4.41 -9.61 -5.95
N GLU A 110 -3.97 -10.86 -5.84
CA GLU A 110 -4.58 -11.86 -4.96
C GLU A 110 -3.66 -12.13 -3.77
N PHE A 111 -4.23 -12.20 -2.56
CA PHE A 111 -3.49 -12.56 -1.34
C PHE A 111 -4.43 -13.06 -0.26
N SER A 112 -3.87 -13.73 0.75
CA SER A 112 -4.58 -14.20 1.94
C SER A 112 -4.18 -13.40 3.17
N ILE A 113 -5.14 -12.96 3.98
CA ILE A 113 -4.88 -12.38 5.30
C ILE A 113 -5.03 -13.48 6.34
N LEU A 114 -3.95 -13.76 7.07
CA LEU A 114 -3.92 -14.75 8.14
C LEU A 114 -4.38 -14.07 9.43
N ALA A 115 -5.65 -14.29 9.79
CA ALA A 115 -6.23 -13.74 11.00
C ALA A 115 -6.87 -14.83 11.86
N GLU A 116 -6.67 -14.75 13.17
CA GLU A 116 -7.43 -15.53 14.13
C GLU A 116 -8.87 -15.01 14.19
N ALA A 117 -9.86 -15.90 14.17
CA ALA A 117 -11.26 -15.54 14.30
C ALA A 117 -11.50 -14.84 15.65
N ARG A 118 -11.75 -13.53 15.63
CA ARG A 118 -12.21 -12.78 16.81
C ARG A 118 -13.71 -12.52 16.70
N GLN A 119 -14.48 -12.91 17.71
CA GLN A 119 -15.86 -12.48 17.84
C GLN A 119 -15.89 -11.00 18.27
N GLY A 120 -16.15 -10.11 17.33
CA GLY A 120 -16.27 -8.68 17.57
C GLY A 120 -16.97 -7.99 16.40
N ALA A 121 -17.61 -6.85 16.64
CA ALA A 121 -18.21 -6.05 15.57
C ALA A 121 -17.13 -5.46 14.67
N SER A 122 -17.28 -5.62 13.35
CA SER A 122 -16.47 -4.90 12.36
C SER A 122 -16.86 -3.43 12.34
N ARG A 123 -15.89 -2.54 12.16
CA ARG A 123 -16.09 -1.09 12.01
C ARG A 123 -15.39 -0.62 10.74
N THR A 124 -16.09 0.22 9.96
CA THR A 124 -15.54 0.90 8.79
C THR A 124 -15.46 2.39 9.10
N ALA A 125 -14.36 3.02 8.70
CA ALA A 125 -14.17 4.46 8.79
C ALA A 125 -13.58 4.95 7.46
N THR A 126 -14.00 6.13 7.03
CA THR A 126 -13.37 6.87 5.95
C THR A 126 -12.43 7.89 6.58
N LEU A 127 -11.22 7.97 6.05
CA LEU A 127 -10.28 9.01 6.40
C LEU A 127 -10.32 10.02 5.25
N ASP A 128 -10.81 11.22 5.53
CA ASP A 128 -10.83 12.30 4.54
C ASP A 128 -9.49 13.01 4.64
N PHE A 129 -8.70 12.92 3.57
CA PHE A 129 -7.46 13.67 3.35
C PHE A 129 -7.48 14.24 1.94
#